data_AF-A0A2S7ESD9-F1
#
_entry.id   AF-A0A2S7ESD9-F1
#
_cell.length_a   1.000
_cell.length_b   1.000
_cell.length_c   1.000
_cell.angle_alpha   90.00
_cell.angle_beta   90.00
_cell.angle_gamma   90.00
#
_symmetry.space_group_name_H-M   'P 1'
#
loop_
_entity.id
_entity.type
_entity.pdbx_description
1 polymer ?
#
loop_
_entity_poly.entity_id
_entity_poly.type
_entity_poly.pdbx_seq_one_letter_code
_entity_poly.pdbx_strand_id
1 'polypeptide(L)'
;MGILIYLTPAVVLWAITATVLAWVFFGRWRREQRQQESVQDSLARHQAALSQMKARAAASAREFEALQQAYAGLRQTLELQTQEPLPAQEIVERPPVPILVMERLDISAEIGTLLAHVARVARSIRRYSAYSRGHNAPELSSARYDLHWLSDCLHSLDQIGHALARGNVDTLTAACTELLSMYEQYLKDGSGYNSRDTFQRLSSHVPLADVTDAIRSIAAKASLARQAQTQTQAGGQVHAAPVA
;
A
#
# COMPACT_ATOMS: atom_id res chain seq x y z
N MET A 1 -21.60 -81.39 -19.96
CA MET A 1 -22.32 -80.21 -20.48
C MET A 1 -22.83 -79.25 -19.41
N GLY A 2 -22.97 -79.62 -18.13
CA GLY A 2 -23.49 -78.70 -17.08
C GLY A 2 -22.52 -77.65 -16.53
N ILE A 3 -21.19 -77.88 -16.61
CA ILE A 3 -20.19 -76.98 -15.98
C ILE A 3 -19.98 -75.69 -16.79
N LEU A 4 -20.15 -75.71 -18.12
CA LEU A 4 -19.96 -74.53 -18.97
C LEU A 4 -21.06 -73.46 -18.81
N ILE A 5 -22.27 -73.85 -18.37
CA ILE A 5 -23.43 -72.94 -18.27
C ILE A 5 -23.29 -72.00 -17.06
N TYR A 6 -22.60 -72.43 -16.00
CA TYR A 6 -22.34 -71.61 -14.81
C TYR A 6 -21.03 -70.83 -14.89
N LEU A 7 -20.11 -71.23 -15.77
CA LEU A 7 -18.81 -70.56 -15.92
C LEU A 7 -18.95 -69.17 -16.57
N THR A 8 -19.83 -69.05 -17.58
CA THR A 8 -20.04 -67.80 -18.32
C THR A 8 -20.62 -66.66 -17.47
N PRO A 9 -21.69 -66.83 -16.65
CA PRO A 9 -22.18 -65.76 -15.79
C PRO A 9 -21.19 -65.39 -14.68
N ALA A 10 -20.42 -66.35 -14.17
CA ALA A 10 -19.40 -66.10 -13.16
C ALA A 10 -18.26 -65.21 -13.70
N VAL A 11 -17.83 -65.45 -14.94
CA VAL A 11 -16.79 -64.62 -15.60
C VAL A 11 -17.30 -63.20 -15.85
N VAL A 12 -18.56 -63.03 -16.27
CA VAL A 12 -19.15 -61.70 -16.48
C VAL A 12 -19.26 -60.93 -15.17
N LEU A 13 -19.73 -61.57 -14.10
CA LEU A 13 -19.80 -60.95 -12.78
C LEU A 13 -18.41 -60.51 -12.30
N TRP A 14 -17.40 -61.35 -12.50
CA TRP A 14 -16.02 -61.03 -12.12
C TRP A 14 -15.48 -59.85 -12.94
N ALA A 15 -15.72 -59.82 -14.26
CA ALA A 15 -15.32 -58.71 -15.12
C ALA A 15 -15.96 -57.37 -14.72
N ILE A 16 -17.24 -57.37 -14.34
CA ILE A 16 -17.92 -56.16 -13.85
C ILE A 16 -17.30 -55.69 -12.54
N THR A 17 -17.10 -56.60 -11.57
CA THR A 17 -16.47 -56.24 -10.29
C THR A 17 -15.05 -55.70 -10.46
N ALA A 18 -14.24 -56.31 -11.33
CA ALA A 18 -12.90 -55.86 -11.64
C ALA A 18 -12.89 -54.47 -12.31
N THR A 19 -13.85 -54.20 -13.20
CA THR A 19 -13.98 -52.90 -13.87
C THR A 19 -14.35 -51.80 -12.88
N VAL A 20 -15.29 -52.06 -11.97
CA VAL A 20 -15.68 -51.10 -10.93
C VAL A 20 -14.51 -50.83 -9.97
N LEU A 21 -13.80 -51.87 -9.54
CA LEU A 21 -12.60 -51.74 -8.69
C LEU A 21 -11.50 -50.94 -9.38
N ALA A 22 -11.22 -51.22 -10.65
CA ALA A 22 -10.24 -50.49 -11.44
C ALA A 22 -10.62 -49.00 -11.56
N TRP A 23 -11.91 -48.69 -11.79
CA TRP A 23 -12.37 -47.31 -11.90
C TRP A 23 -12.23 -46.53 -10.60
N VAL A 24 -12.60 -47.14 -9.46
CA VAL A 24 -12.45 -46.53 -8.13
C VAL A 24 -10.97 -46.33 -7.78
N PHE A 25 -10.14 -47.33 -8.04
CA PHE A 25 -8.70 -47.26 -7.78
C PHE A 25 -8.02 -46.20 -8.64
N PHE A 26 -8.36 -46.13 -9.93
CA PHE A 26 -7.83 -45.12 -10.85
C PHE A 26 -8.29 -43.71 -10.47
N GLY A 27 -9.55 -43.56 -10.04
CA GLY A 27 -10.07 -42.29 -9.54
C GLY A 27 -9.43 -41.84 -8.23
N ARG A 28 -9.08 -42.77 -7.34
CA ARG A 28 -8.31 -42.49 -6.13
C ARG A 28 -6.86 -42.11 -6.46
N TRP A 29 -6.18 -42.90 -7.28
CA TRP A 29 -4.82 -42.65 -7.72
C TRP A 29 -4.67 -41.28 -8.40
N ARG A 30 -5.62 -40.93 -9.29
CA ARG A 30 -5.63 -39.62 -9.96
C ARG A 30 -5.85 -38.45 -9.00
N ARG A 31 -6.59 -38.65 -7.89
CA ARG A 31 -6.76 -37.63 -6.84
C ARG A 31 -5.46 -37.45 -6.05
N GLU A 32 -4.79 -38.52 -5.70
CA GLU A 32 -3.49 -38.50 -5.00
C GLU A 32 -2.42 -37.80 -5.87
N GLN A 33 -2.36 -38.10 -7.18
CA GLN A 33 -1.45 -37.41 -8.11
C GLN A 33 -1.71 -35.90 -8.19
N ARG A 34 -2.97 -35.48 -8.31
CA ARG A 34 -3.33 -34.03 -8.34
C ARG A 34 -2.93 -33.30 -7.06
N GLN A 35 -3.02 -33.98 -5.91
CA GLN A 35 -2.57 -33.41 -4.64
C GLN A 35 -1.05 -33.22 -4.62
N GLN A 36 -0.29 -34.21 -5.12
CA GLN A 36 1.17 -34.09 -5.21
C GLN A 36 1.62 -32.96 -6.14
N GLU A 37 1.00 -32.82 -7.31
CA GLU A 37 1.26 -31.70 -8.24
C GLU A 37 0.97 -30.35 -7.56
N SER A 38 -0.17 -30.23 -6.87
CA SER A 38 -0.53 -28.99 -6.18
C SER A 38 0.46 -28.60 -5.06
N VAL A 39 1.02 -29.59 -4.36
CA VAL A 39 2.03 -29.37 -3.32
C VAL A 39 3.35 -28.96 -3.97
N GLN A 40 3.77 -29.62 -5.04
CA GLN A 40 4.98 -29.25 -5.79
C GLN A 40 4.88 -27.82 -6.35
N ASP A 41 3.74 -27.44 -6.92
CA ASP A 41 3.49 -26.09 -7.41
C ASP A 41 3.52 -25.04 -6.29
N SER A 42 3.03 -25.39 -5.10
CA SER A 42 3.11 -24.50 -3.94
C SER A 42 4.57 -24.32 -3.48
N LEU A 43 5.35 -25.40 -3.42
CA LEU A 43 6.76 -25.36 -3.03
C LEU A 43 7.59 -24.56 -4.04
N ALA A 44 7.38 -24.76 -5.34
CA ALA A 44 8.06 -24.01 -6.40
C ALA A 44 7.77 -22.50 -6.28
N ARG A 45 6.52 -22.11 -6.01
CA ARG A 45 6.14 -20.71 -5.78
C ARG A 45 6.80 -20.11 -4.54
N HIS A 46 6.86 -20.87 -3.44
CA HIS A 46 7.56 -20.43 -2.23
C HIS A 46 9.07 -20.26 -2.46
N GLN A 47 9.70 -21.19 -3.19
CA GLN A 47 11.11 -21.08 -3.55
C GLN A 47 11.38 -19.87 -4.45
N ALA A 48 10.51 -19.61 -5.44
CA ALA A 48 10.61 -18.42 -6.28
C ALA A 48 10.41 -17.11 -5.50
N ALA A 49 9.49 -17.08 -4.55
CA ALA A 49 9.31 -15.93 -3.67
C ALA A 49 10.54 -15.67 -2.79
N LEU A 50 11.15 -16.73 -2.25
CA LEU A 50 12.39 -16.63 -1.46
C LEU A 50 13.58 -16.17 -2.29
N SER A 51 13.74 -16.67 -3.52
CA SER A 51 14.82 -16.21 -4.41
C SER A 51 14.63 -14.74 -4.80
N GLN A 52 13.40 -14.31 -5.04
CA GLN A 52 13.08 -12.91 -5.32
C GLN A 52 13.37 -12.00 -4.12
N MET A 53 13.03 -12.42 -2.90
CA MET A 53 13.37 -11.67 -1.68
C MET A 53 14.88 -11.56 -1.47
N LYS A 54 15.63 -12.65 -1.70
CA LYS A 54 17.10 -12.62 -1.65
C LYS A 54 17.69 -11.67 -2.69
N ALA A 55 17.16 -11.67 -3.91
CA ALA A 55 17.60 -10.75 -4.97
C ALA A 55 17.34 -9.28 -4.61
N ARG A 56 16.17 -8.98 -4.04
CA ARG A 56 15.85 -7.62 -3.56
C ARG A 56 16.77 -7.18 -2.41
N ALA A 57 17.05 -8.08 -1.46
CA ALA A 57 17.99 -7.80 -0.37
C ALA A 57 19.41 -7.50 -0.92
N ALA A 58 19.89 -8.30 -1.88
CA ALA A 58 21.18 -8.07 -2.53
C ALA A 58 21.22 -6.74 -3.32
N ALA A 59 20.13 -6.37 -3.99
CA ALA A 59 20.02 -5.08 -4.67
C ALA A 59 20.09 -3.92 -3.66
N SER A 60 19.32 -3.98 -2.57
CA SER A 60 19.36 -2.95 -1.53
C SER A 60 20.74 -2.81 -0.88
N ALA A 61 21.46 -3.92 -0.66
CA ALA A 61 22.81 -3.88 -0.11
C ALA A 61 23.79 -3.11 -1.02
N ARG A 62 23.69 -3.29 -2.35
CA ARG A 62 24.49 -2.54 -3.32
C ARG A 62 24.13 -1.05 -3.34
N GLU A 63 22.84 -0.72 -3.22
CA GLU A 63 22.39 0.66 -3.09
C GLU A 63 22.96 1.33 -1.84
N PHE A 64 22.97 0.62 -0.70
CA PHE A 64 23.58 1.12 0.53
C PHE A 64 25.09 1.34 0.37
N GLU A 65 25.81 0.42 -0.27
CA GLU A 65 27.24 0.58 -0.51
C GLU A 65 27.53 1.79 -1.42
N ALA A 66 26.74 1.96 -2.49
CA ALA A 66 26.86 3.12 -3.38
C ALA A 66 26.56 4.44 -2.65
N LEU A 67 25.55 4.47 -1.78
CA LEU A 67 25.24 5.63 -0.96
C LEU A 67 26.36 5.95 0.05
N GLN A 68 26.97 4.93 0.66
CA GLN A 68 28.12 5.13 1.55
C GLN A 68 29.32 5.71 0.81
N GLN A 69 29.61 5.23 -0.40
CA GLN A 69 30.68 5.78 -1.24
C GLN A 69 30.40 7.23 -1.65
N ALA A 70 29.17 7.55 -2.06
CA ALA A 70 28.76 8.91 -2.38
C ALA A 70 28.88 9.84 -1.16
N TYR A 71 28.48 9.37 0.03
CA TYR A 71 28.62 10.11 1.27
C TYR A 71 30.09 10.36 1.64
N ALA A 72 30.95 9.36 1.50
CA ALA A 72 32.39 9.51 1.73
C ALA A 72 33.03 10.53 0.77
N GLY A 73 32.65 10.51 -0.51
CA GLY A 73 33.09 11.51 -1.49
C GLY A 73 32.63 12.92 -1.13
N LEU A 74 31.36 13.09 -0.76
CA LEU A 74 30.83 14.37 -0.29
C LEU A 74 31.58 14.89 0.94
N ARG A 75 31.84 14.01 1.91
CA ARG A 75 32.60 14.37 3.11
C ARG A 75 34.02 14.85 2.76
N GLN A 76 34.71 14.17 1.85
CA GLN A 76 36.04 14.58 1.39
C GLN A 76 36.00 15.94 0.68
N THR A 77 34.97 16.22 -0.14
CA THR A 77 34.82 17.54 -0.77
C THR A 77 34.54 18.65 0.24
N LEU A 78 33.77 18.39 1.30
CA LEU A 78 33.52 19.35 2.38
C LEU A 78 34.79 19.62 3.19
N GLU A 79 35.58 18.59 3.49
CA GLU A 79 36.86 18.74 4.18
C GLU A 79 37.84 19.58 3.33
N LEU A 80 37.91 19.35 2.01
CA LEU A 80 38.72 20.17 1.08
C LEU A 80 38.23 21.62 0.99
N GLN A 81 36.92 21.86 0.94
CA GLN A 81 36.35 23.22 0.98
C GLN A 81 36.58 23.93 2.32
N THR A 82 36.68 23.17 3.41
CA THR A 82 36.97 23.71 4.75
C THR A 82 38.46 24.03 4.90
N GLN A 83 39.34 23.36 4.15
CA GLN A 83 40.79 23.55 4.20
C GLN A 83 41.31 24.66 3.26
N GLU A 84 40.55 25.06 2.24
CA GLU A 84 40.91 26.21 1.40
C GLU A 84 40.68 27.53 2.17
N PRO A 85 41.69 28.44 2.23
CA PRO A 85 41.46 29.77 2.72
C PRO A 85 40.57 30.52 1.74
N LEU A 86 39.39 30.93 2.19
CA LEU A 86 38.40 31.72 1.46
C LEU A 86 39.02 32.73 0.46
N PRO A 87 38.86 32.54 -0.86
CA PRO A 87 38.68 33.68 -1.74
C PRO A 87 37.22 34.14 -1.63
N ALA A 88 37.03 35.45 -1.63
CA ALA A 88 35.73 36.07 -1.59
C ALA A 88 34.83 35.62 -2.76
N GLN A 89 33.58 35.31 -2.42
CA GLN A 89 32.39 35.35 -3.29
C GLN A 89 32.34 34.39 -4.48
N GLU A 90 31.49 33.37 -4.35
CA GLU A 90 30.44 33.11 -5.33
C GLU A 90 29.27 32.43 -4.62
N ILE A 91 28.19 33.18 -4.39
CA ILE A 91 26.90 32.65 -3.95
C ILE A 91 26.33 31.91 -5.17
N VAL A 92 26.78 30.67 -5.39
CA VAL A 92 26.08 29.73 -6.25
C VAL A 92 24.85 29.31 -5.46
N GLU A 93 23.72 29.89 -5.84
CA GLU A 93 22.38 29.57 -5.36
C GLU A 93 22.14 28.06 -5.52
N ARG A 94 22.39 27.31 -4.44
CA ARG A 94 22.12 25.87 -4.37
C ARG A 94 20.61 25.70 -4.59
N PRO A 95 20.16 24.96 -5.64
CA PRO A 95 18.74 24.69 -5.80
C PRO A 95 18.25 23.96 -4.52
N PRO A 96 17.15 24.41 -3.91
CA PRO A 96 16.71 23.87 -2.63
C PRO A 96 16.34 22.40 -2.83
N VAL A 97 17.11 21.53 -2.17
CA VAL A 97 16.80 20.11 -2.02
C VAL A 97 15.41 20.03 -1.35
N PRO A 98 14.47 19.22 -1.86
CA PRO A 98 13.06 19.18 -1.43
C PRO A 98 12.81 18.64 0.00
N ILE A 99 13.81 18.68 0.89
CA ILE A 99 13.71 18.24 2.29
C ILE A 99 13.24 19.41 3.20
N LEU A 100 13.34 20.66 2.75
CA LEU A 100 13.20 21.85 3.59
C LEU A 100 11.75 22.31 3.88
N VAL A 101 10.73 21.58 3.44
CA VAL A 101 9.32 21.90 3.78
C VAL A 101 8.82 21.07 4.98
N MET A 102 9.41 19.89 5.24
CA MET A 102 9.02 19.06 6.38
C MET A 102 9.63 19.54 7.71
N GLU A 103 10.61 20.45 7.65
CA GLU A 103 11.21 21.07 8.84
C GLU A 103 10.37 22.24 9.40
N ARG A 104 9.38 22.75 8.64
CA ARG A 104 8.51 23.87 9.08
C ARG A 104 7.12 23.43 9.55
N LEU A 105 6.68 22.23 9.22
CA LEU A 105 5.43 21.66 9.72
C LEU A 105 5.76 20.40 10.51
N ASP A 106 5.67 20.47 11.83
CA ASP A 106 5.74 19.29 12.68
C ASP A 106 4.45 18.45 12.50
N ILE A 107 4.42 17.64 11.44
CA ILE A 107 3.28 16.75 11.08
C ILE A 107 3.69 15.27 11.08
N SER A 108 4.81 14.94 11.70
CA SER A 108 5.40 13.60 11.68
C SER A 108 4.45 12.54 12.27
N ALA A 109 3.76 12.86 13.36
CA ALA A 109 2.78 12.00 14.00
C ALA A 109 1.53 11.76 13.14
N GLU A 110 1.04 12.80 12.48
CA GLU A 110 -0.11 12.72 11.56
C GLU A 110 0.23 11.87 10.33
N ILE A 111 1.42 12.08 9.73
CA ILE A 111 1.90 11.26 8.63
C ILE A 111 1.99 9.78 9.06
N GLY A 112 2.51 9.50 10.25
CA GLY A 112 2.53 8.14 10.80
C GLY A 112 1.13 7.52 10.92
N THR A 113 0.15 8.32 11.33
CA THR A 113 -1.27 7.90 11.42
C THR A 113 -1.87 7.61 10.05
N LEU A 114 -1.59 8.46 9.05
CA LEU A 114 -2.02 8.25 7.66
C LEU A 114 -1.41 6.97 7.07
N LEU A 115 -0.10 6.75 7.25
CA LEU A 115 0.58 5.54 6.77
C LEU A 115 0.01 4.27 7.43
N ALA A 116 -0.26 4.31 8.74
CA ALA A 116 -0.91 3.22 9.43
C ALA A 116 -2.34 2.97 8.92
N HIS A 117 -3.06 4.02 8.51
CA HIS A 117 -4.37 3.91 7.89
C HIS A 117 -4.29 3.28 6.49
N VAL A 118 -3.37 3.72 5.63
CA VAL A 118 -3.10 3.12 4.31
C VAL A 118 -2.79 1.62 4.45
N ALA A 119 -1.97 1.23 5.42
CA ALA A 119 -1.67 -0.17 5.68
C ALA A 119 -2.91 -0.99 6.10
N ARG A 120 -3.80 -0.40 6.92
CA ARG A 120 -5.08 -1.01 7.34
C ARG A 120 -6.03 -1.19 6.14
N VAL A 121 -6.14 -0.18 5.29
CA VAL A 121 -6.94 -0.23 4.05
C VAL A 121 -6.39 -1.30 3.10
N ALA A 122 -5.09 -1.31 2.84
CA ALA A 122 -4.43 -2.29 1.98
C ALA A 122 -4.61 -3.73 2.50
N ARG A 123 -4.53 -3.94 3.82
CA ARG A 123 -4.80 -5.24 4.46
C ARG A 123 -6.26 -5.67 4.25
N SER A 124 -7.20 -4.72 4.37
CA SER A 124 -8.62 -4.98 4.15
C SER A 124 -8.89 -5.34 2.68
N ILE A 125 -8.33 -4.59 1.73
CA ILE A 125 -8.39 -4.91 0.29
C ILE A 125 -7.87 -6.33 0.05
N ARG A 126 -6.71 -6.68 0.61
CA ARG A 126 -6.17 -8.04 0.49
C ARG A 126 -7.16 -9.07 1.01
N ARG A 127 -7.75 -8.86 2.20
CA ARG A 127 -8.69 -9.79 2.83
C ARG A 127 -9.98 -9.99 2.02
N TYR A 128 -10.52 -8.91 1.45
CA TYR A 128 -11.75 -8.95 0.66
C TYR A 128 -11.52 -9.25 -0.82
N SER A 129 -10.26 -9.26 -1.30
CA SER A 129 -9.94 -9.70 -2.67
C SER A 129 -10.33 -11.16 -2.93
N ALA A 130 -10.57 -11.48 -4.20
CA ALA A 130 -10.87 -12.84 -4.65
C ALA A 130 -9.73 -13.84 -4.34
N TYR A 131 -8.47 -13.38 -4.33
CA TYR A 131 -7.30 -14.23 -4.14
C TYR A 131 -7.14 -14.76 -2.71
N SER A 132 -7.60 -14.01 -1.70
CA SER A 132 -7.45 -14.43 -0.29
C SER A 132 -8.51 -15.43 0.17
N ARG A 133 -9.57 -15.62 -0.61
CA ARG A 133 -10.74 -16.43 -0.22
C ARG A 133 -10.62 -17.90 -0.65
N GLY A 134 -9.60 -18.25 -1.45
CA GLY A 134 -9.47 -19.58 -2.07
C GLY A 134 -10.48 -19.76 -3.21
N HIS A 135 -10.20 -20.67 -4.14
CA HIS A 135 -10.93 -20.79 -5.41
C HIS A 135 -12.43 -21.11 -5.28
N ASN A 136 -12.92 -21.51 -4.09
CA ASN A 136 -14.26 -22.07 -3.88
C ASN A 136 -15.07 -21.41 -2.74
N ALA A 137 -14.57 -20.35 -2.09
CA ALA A 137 -15.36 -19.69 -1.04
C ALA A 137 -16.41 -18.76 -1.68
N PRO A 138 -17.67 -18.76 -1.17
CA PRO A 138 -18.71 -17.91 -1.71
C PRO A 138 -18.31 -16.44 -1.61
N GLU A 139 -18.53 -15.70 -2.68
CA GLU A 139 -18.29 -14.26 -2.68
C GLU A 139 -19.31 -13.56 -1.80
N LEU A 140 -18.83 -12.80 -0.81
CA LEU A 140 -19.69 -11.86 -0.10
C LEU A 140 -20.23 -10.89 -1.16
N SER A 141 -21.56 -10.79 -1.26
CA SER A 141 -22.24 -9.88 -2.18
C SER A 141 -21.80 -8.42 -2.02
N SER A 142 -21.26 -8.06 -0.84
CA SER A 142 -20.71 -6.74 -0.54
C SER A 142 -19.26 -6.52 -0.97
N ALA A 143 -18.48 -7.57 -1.24
CA ALA A 143 -17.03 -7.48 -1.40
C ALA A 143 -16.61 -6.56 -2.55
N ARG A 144 -17.37 -6.55 -3.65
CA ARG A 144 -17.15 -5.63 -4.78
C ARG A 144 -17.29 -4.16 -4.37
N TYR A 145 -18.27 -3.85 -3.51
CA TYR A 145 -18.51 -2.50 -3.02
C TYR A 145 -17.47 -2.11 -1.97
N ASP A 146 -17.15 -3.04 -1.07
CA ASP A 146 -16.09 -2.87 -0.08
C ASP A 146 -14.75 -2.53 -0.77
N LEU A 147 -14.39 -3.27 -1.82
CA LEU A 147 -13.17 -3.02 -2.60
C LEU A 147 -13.18 -1.69 -3.34
N HIS A 148 -14.33 -1.30 -3.91
CA HIS A 148 -14.47 -0.01 -4.59
C HIS A 148 -14.19 1.15 -3.64
N TRP A 149 -14.89 1.21 -2.50
CA TRP A 149 -14.76 2.30 -1.54
C TRP A 149 -13.40 2.31 -0.81
N LEU A 150 -12.82 1.15 -0.55
CA LEU A 150 -11.45 1.06 0.00
C LEU A 150 -10.40 1.56 -1.00
N SER A 151 -10.60 1.30 -2.30
CA SER A 151 -9.69 1.80 -3.34
C SER A 151 -9.81 3.30 -3.52
N ASP A 152 -11.04 3.82 -3.48
CA ASP A 152 -11.33 5.25 -3.54
C ASP A 152 -10.69 6.00 -2.35
N CYS A 153 -10.74 5.41 -1.15
CA CYS A 153 -10.04 5.91 0.02
C CYS A 153 -8.52 6.04 -0.19
N LEU A 154 -7.86 5.04 -0.80
CA LEU A 154 -6.43 5.13 -1.12
C LEU A 154 -6.13 6.18 -2.17
N HIS A 155 -6.98 6.28 -3.20
CA HIS A 155 -6.82 7.27 -4.27
C HIS A 155 -6.85 8.70 -3.72
N SER A 156 -7.79 9.00 -2.83
CA SER A 156 -7.90 10.35 -2.25
C SER A 156 -6.77 10.65 -1.25
N LEU A 157 -6.23 9.64 -0.56
CA LEU A 157 -5.03 9.79 0.27
C LEU A 157 -3.75 10.05 -0.56
N ASP A 158 -3.66 9.51 -1.77
CA ASP A 158 -2.55 9.77 -2.70
C ASP A 158 -2.45 11.26 -3.08
N GLN A 159 -3.59 11.96 -3.18
CA GLN A 159 -3.61 13.40 -3.45
C GLN A 159 -2.96 14.22 -2.32
N ILE A 160 -3.15 13.82 -1.06
CA ILE A 160 -2.45 14.42 0.09
C ILE A 160 -0.94 14.15 0.00
N GLY A 161 -0.55 12.93 -0.34
CA GLY A 161 0.86 12.57 -0.54
C GLY A 161 1.54 13.44 -1.60
N HIS A 162 0.86 13.67 -2.74
CA HIS A 162 1.35 14.56 -3.79
C HIS A 162 1.43 16.02 -3.34
N ALA A 163 0.44 16.51 -2.60
CA ALA A 163 0.45 17.88 -2.07
C ALA A 163 1.60 18.10 -1.06
N LEU A 164 1.87 17.11 -0.20
CA LEU A 164 3.00 17.09 0.72
C LEU A 164 4.34 17.10 -0.04
N ALA A 165 4.50 16.25 -1.04
CA ALA A 165 5.73 16.14 -1.83
C ALA A 165 6.07 17.44 -2.59
N ARG A 166 5.05 18.19 -3.03
CA ARG A 166 5.22 19.49 -3.70
C ARG A 166 5.45 20.65 -2.74
N GLY A 167 5.28 20.43 -1.43
CA GLY A 167 5.49 21.46 -0.41
C GLY A 167 4.53 22.66 -0.50
N ASN A 168 3.41 22.52 -1.21
CA ASN A 168 2.45 23.61 -1.42
C ASN A 168 1.30 23.52 -0.41
N VAL A 169 1.33 24.44 0.55
CA VAL A 169 0.38 24.54 1.68
C VAL A 169 -1.08 24.74 1.22
N ASP A 170 -1.29 25.43 0.10
CA ASP A 170 -2.63 25.70 -0.43
C ASP A 170 -3.25 24.44 -1.03
N THR A 171 -2.45 23.71 -1.82
CA THR A 171 -2.87 22.41 -2.37
C THR A 171 -3.08 21.37 -1.28
N LEU A 172 -2.28 21.41 -0.20
CA LEU A 172 -2.42 20.52 0.94
C LEU A 172 -3.72 20.78 1.69
N THR A 173 -4.04 22.05 1.96
CA THR A 173 -5.27 22.42 2.66
C THR A 173 -6.52 22.08 1.85
N ALA A 174 -6.48 22.31 0.53
CA ALA A 174 -7.55 21.93 -0.38
C ALA A 174 -7.78 20.41 -0.39
N ALA A 175 -6.71 19.61 -0.58
CA ALA A 175 -6.78 18.15 -0.58
C ALA A 175 -7.31 17.60 0.76
N CYS A 176 -6.88 18.17 1.89
CA CYS A 176 -7.40 17.77 3.21
C CYS A 176 -8.91 18.07 3.35
N THR A 177 -9.36 19.22 2.87
CA THR A 177 -10.78 19.63 2.94
C THR A 177 -11.65 18.75 2.06
N GLU A 178 -11.19 18.45 0.85
CA GLU A 178 -11.86 17.55 -0.09
C GLU A 178 -11.99 16.14 0.50
N LEU A 179 -10.91 15.60 1.08
CA LEU A 179 -10.91 14.29 1.70
C LEU A 179 -11.87 14.21 2.90
N LEU A 180 -11.91 15.25 3.75
CA LEU A 180 -12.84 15.31 4.88
C LEU A 180 -14.29 15.34 4.41
N SER A 181 -14.60 16.13 3.38
CA SER A 181 -15.93 16.18 2.77
C SER A 181 -16.35 14.83 2.21
N MET A 182 -15.44 14.14 1.51
CA MET A 182 -15.67 12.82 0.96
C MET A 182 -15.93 11.77 2.06
N TYR A 183 -15.13 11.75 3.13
CA TYR A 183 -15.35 10.83 4.25
C TYR A 183 -16.66 11.12 5.00
N GLU A 184 -17.04 12.39 5.14
CA GLU A 184 -18.34 12.75 5.69
C GLU A 184 -19.49 12.26 4.81
N GLN A 185 -19.35 12.38 3.48
CA GLN A 185 -20.32 11.88 2.51
C GLN A 185 -20.44 10.36 2.59
N TYR A 186 -19.32 9.63 2.74
CA TYR A 186 -19.35 8.18 2.90
C TYR A 186 -20.19 7.74 4.09
N LEU A 187 -20.18 8.49 5.19
CA LEU A 187 -20.96 8.15 6.39
C LEU A 187 -22.46 8.49 6.25
N LYS A 188 -22.82 9.38 5.32
CA LYS A 188 -24.20 9.86 5.10
C LYS A 188 -24.89 9.20 3.91
N ASP A 189 -24.13 8.54 3.04
CA ASP A 189 -24.62 7.92 1.81
C ASP A 189 -25.73 6.87 2.09
N GLY A 190 -26.82 7.00 1.32
CA GLY A 190 -28.00 6.12 1.35
C GLY A 190 -28.42 5.66 -0.05
N SER A 191 -27.54 5.78 -1.05
CA SER A 191 -27.83 5.57 -2.47
C SER A 191 -27.99 4.10 -2.91
N GLY A 192 -28.00 3.14 -1.98
CA GLY A 192 -28.13 1.71 -2.27
C GLY A 192 -26.82 1.02 -2.69
N TYR A 193 -25.79 1.81 -3.02
CA TYR A 193 -24.39 1.39 -3.17
C TYR A 193 -23.57 1.70 -1.89
N ASN A 194 -24.28 1.74 -0.75
CA ASN A 194 -23.92 2.39 0.51
C ASN A 194 -22.44 2.25 0.91
N SER A 195 -21.68 3.32 0.67
CA SER A 195 -20.38 3.54 1.30
C SER A 195 -20.50 3.52 2.83
N ARG A 196 -21.62 4.00 3.37
CA ARG A 196 -21.93 3.94 4.80
C ARG A 196 -21.88 2.53 5.35
N ASP A 197 -22.55 1.59 4.71
CA ASP A 197 -22.60 0.19 5.16
C ASP A 197 -21.21 -0.46 5.11
N THR A 198 -20.40 -0.07 4.12
CA THR A 198 -19.00 -0.49 4.00
C THR A 198 -18.18 -0.04 5.20
N PHE A 199 -18.14 1.25 5.50
CA PHE A 199 -17.33 1.77 6.60
C PHE A 199 -17.89 1.45 7.98
N GLN A 200 -19.21 1.21 8.12
CA GLN A 200 -19.78 0.67 9.34
C GLN A 200 -19.33 -0.78 9.59
N ARG A 201 -19.43 -1.63 8.58
CA ARG A 201 -19.00 -3.05 8.65
C ARG A 201 -17.50 -3.19 8.85
N LEU A 202 -16.71 -2.33 8.20
CA LEU A 202 -15.25 -2.33 8.28
C LEU A 202 -14.68 -1.45 9.38
N SER A 203 -15.50 -0.85 10.23
CA SER A 203 -15.08 0.10 11.28
C SER A 203 -13.99 -0.45 12.21
N SER A 204 -14.00 -1.76 12.49
CA SER A 204 -12.97 -2.44 13.30
C SER A 204 -11.65 -2.66 12.56
N HIS A 205 -11.65 -2.62 11.23
CA HIS A 205 -10.48 -2.86 10.38
C HIS A 205 -9.91 -1.56 9.81
N VAL A 206 -10.78 -0.60 9.50
CA VAL A 206 -10.47 0.69 8.89
C VAL A 206 -11.27 1.77 9.64
N PRO A 207 -10.84 2.16 10.85
CA PRO A 207 -11.49 3.23 11.58
C PRO A 207 -11.19 4.57 10.91
N LEU A 208 -12.24 5.35 10.63
CA LEU A 208 -12.12 6.66 10.00
C LEU A 208 -11.88 7.79 11.03
N ALA A 209 -12.14 7.56 12.32
CA ALA A 209 -11.99 8.59 13.36
C ALA A 209 -10.55 9.12 13.41
N ASP A 210 -9.57 8.23 13.69
CA ASP A 210 -8.15 8.59 13.81
C ASP A 210 -7.61 9.32 12.57
N VAL A 211 -8.01 8.86 11.37
CA VAL A 211 -7.53 9.46 10.12
C VAL A 211 -8.16 10.84 9.91
N THR A 212 -9.45 11.01 10.20
CA THR A 212 -10.09 12.33 10.10
C THR A 212 -9.51 13.33 11.09
N ASP A 213 -9.17 12.89 12.30
CA ASP A 213 -8.51 13.74 13.29
C ASP A 213 -7.11 14.16 12.83
N ALA A 214 -6.33 13.21 12.28
CA ALA A 214 -5.03 13.50 11.70
C ALA A 214 -5.11 14.48 10.51
N ILE A 215 -6.08 14.29 9.61
CA ILE A 215 -6.28 15.18 8.46
C ILE A 215 -6.68 16.60 8.92
N ARG A 216 -7.58 16.71 9.92
CA ARG A 216 -7.93 18.01 10.51
C ARG A 216 -6.72 18.69 11.16
N SER A 217 -5.87 17.92 11.86
CA SER A 217 -4.63 18.45 12.45
C SER A 217 -3.65 18.96 11.37
N ILE A 218 -3.45 18.21 10.28
CA ILE A 218 -2.62 18.65 9.14
C ILE A 218 -3.17 19.95 8.56
N ALA A 219 -4.47 20.03 8.29
CA ALA A 219 -5.10 21.23 7.73
C ALA A 219 -4.95 22.45 8.66
N ALA A 220 -5.14 22.26 9.97
CA ALA A 220 -4.93 23.30 10.97
C ALA A 220 -3.48 23.80 10.99
N LYS A 221 -2.51 22.88 11.07
CA LYS A 221 -1.07 23.21 11.06
C LYS A 221 -0.64 23.89 9.76
N ALA A 222 -1.18 23.45 8.62
CA ALA A 222 -0.95 24.07 7.31
C ALA A 222 -1.47 25.52 7.28
N SER A 223 -2.68 25.75 7.78
CA SER A 223 -3.26 27.10 7.84
C SER A 223 -2.47 28.05 8.74
N LEU A 224 -1.98 27.57 9.89
CA LEU A 224 -1.15 28.35 10.81
C LEU A 224 0.21 28.69 10.19
N ALA A 225 0.85 27.72 9.53
CA ALA A 225 2.10 27.94 8.81
C ALA A 225 1.96 29.00 7.72
N ARG A 226 0.82 29.02 7.01
CA ARG A 226 0.49 30.05 6.02
C ARG A 226 0.42 31.44 6.65
N GLN A 227 -0.31 31.58 7.75
CA GLN A 227 -0.46 32.87 8.46
C GLN A 227 0.88 33.41 8.95
N ALA A 228 1.75 32.55 9.47
CA ALA A 228 3.10 32.94 9.90
C ALA A 228 3.98 33.42 8.73
N GLN A 229 3.87 32.78 7.56
CA GLN A 229 4.59 33.21 6.35
C GLN A 229 4.09 34.57 5.85
N THR A 230 2.78 34.80 5.84
CA THR A 230 2.19 36.09 5.41
C THR A 230 2.58 37.24 6.34
N GLN A 231 2.61 37.00 7.66
CA GLN A 231 3.05 38.00 8.65
C GLN A 231 4.54 38.35 8.53
N THR A 232 5.39 37.35 8.24
CA THR A 232 6.83 37.57 8.04
C THR A 232 7.11 38.38 6.77
N GLN A 233 6.37 38.13 5.69
CA GLN A 233 6.48 38.90 4.45
C GLN A 233 5.97 40.35 4.60
N ALA A 234 4.89 40.56 5.36
CA ALA A 234 4.37 41.90 5.66
C ALA A 234 5.33 42.72 6.56
N GLY A 235 6.00 42.08 7.51
CA GLY A 235 6.98 42.75 8.38
C GLY A 235 8.29 43.14 7.66
N GLY A 236 8.70 42.38 6.65
CA GLY A 236 9.90 42.67 5.85
C GLY A 236 9.75 43.86 4.88
N GLN A 237 8.53 44.22 4.49
CA GLN A 237 8.28 45.38 3.63
C GLN A 237 8.33 46.73 4.36
N VAL A 238 8.27 46.75 5.70
CA VAL A 238 8.25 48.01 6.48
C VAL A 238 9.68 48.56 6.73
N HIS A 239 10.73 47.79 6.46
CA HIS A 239 12.13 48.23 6.65
C HIS A 239 12.84 48.70 5.37
N ALA A 240 12.16 48.72 4.23
CA ALA A 240 12.70 49.14 2.94
C ALA A 240 12.07 50.45 2.41
N ALA A 241 11.72 51.37 3.30
CA ALA A 241 11.45 52.75 2.90
C ALA A 241 12.79 53.53 2.91
N PRO A 242 13.30 53.98 1.74
CA PRO A 242 14.49 54.83 1.73
C PRO A 242 14.13 56.18 2.34
N VAL A 243 14.93 56.62 3.31
CA VAL A 243 14.98 58.03 3.70
C VAL A 243 15.60 58.78 2.52
N ALA A 244 14.77 59.57 1.82
CA ALA A 244 15.19 60.66 0.94
C ALA A 244 14.11 61.74 0.96
#